data_AF-A0A7C3QN95-F1
#
_entry.id   AF-A0A7C3QN95-F1
#
_cell.length_a   1.000
_cell.length_b   1.000
_cell.length_c   1.000
_cell.angle_alpha   90.00
_cell.angle_beta   90.00
_cell.angle_gamma   90.00
#
_symmetry.space_group_name_H-M   'P 1'
#
loop_
_entity.id
_entity.type
_entity.pdbx_description
1 polymer ?
#
loop_
_entity_poly.entity_id
_entity_poly.type
_entity_poly.pdbx_seq_one_letter_code
_entity_poly.pdbx_strand_id
1 'polypeptide(L)'
;MDKIFRTSILLVLASILASCTSAPGQPGEPVGKKSATILISEDPPSFNPLVTDTGYDYLVMELVLLGLTDIDPNGKVFAELASELPTIENGGVIVDEEAGAMSVTWKLRQDVKWADGEPLTAKDVIFTWEAISNPETGTWMPGIDSIASVEQVDDYTVVVNYASIYPSYL
;
A
#
# COMPACT_ATOMS: atom_id res chain seq x y z
N MET A 1 -17.10 23.54 -70.84
CA MET A 1 -18.21 23.06 -71.70
C MET A 1 -17.73 21.74 -72.27
N ASP A 2 -18.27 20.56 -72.02
CA ASP A 2 -19.57 20.07 -71.56
C ASP A 2 -19.38 18.54 -71.53
N LYS A 3 -19.61 17.75 -70.47
CA LYS A 3 -20.86 17.06 -70.11
C LYS A 3 -20.42 15.74 -69.42
N ILE A 4 -20.83 15.43 -68.18
CA ILE A 4 -22.06 14.72 -67.78
C ILE A 4 -21.97 13.18 -67.99
N PHE A 5 -21.80 12.48 -66.85
CA PHE A 5 -22.65 11.40 -66.31
C PHE A 5 -22.60 9.96 -66.87
N ARG A 6 -22.76 9.00 -65.93
CA ARG A 6 -23.10 7.55 -66.06
C ARG A 6 -21.88 6.64 -66.27
N THR A 7 -21.61 5.59 -65.48
CA THR A 7 -22.52 4.48 -65.15
C THR A 7 -21.92 3.62 -64.01
N SER A 8 -22.80 3.09 -63.18
CA SER A 8 -22.58 2.18 -62.05
C SER A 8 -21.99 0.80 -62.40
N ILE A 9 -21.66 0.04 -61.34
CA ILE A 9 -21.62 -1.44 -61.21
C ILE A 9 -20.22 -2.10 -61.30
N LEU A 10 -19.68 -2.58 -60.17
CA LEU A 10 -19.64 -4.02 -59.77
C LEU A 10 -18.72 -4.24 -58.54
N LEU A 11 -19.29 -4.86 -57.51
CA LEU A 11 -18.61 -5.46 -56.36
C LEU A 11 -17.69 -6.62 -56.84
N VAL A 12 -16.41 -6.63 -56.46
CA VAL A 12 -15.63 -7.87 -56.32
C VAL A 12 -14.67 -7.76 -55.12
N LEU A 13 -14.79 -8.75 -54.26
CA LEU A 13 -13.99 -9.11 -53.09
C LEU A 13 -12.47 -9.13 -53.35
N ALA A 14 -11.68 -8.49 -52.49
CA ALA A 14 -10.29 -8.88 -52.21
C ALA A 14 -9.81 -8.28 -50.87
N SER A 15 -10.02 -9.04 -49.81
CA SER A 15 -9.28 -8.95 -48.55
C SER A 15 -7.77 -9.07 -48.79
N ILE A 16 -6.97 -8.24 -48.09
CA ILE A 16 -5.62 -8.49 -47.50
C ILE A 16 -4.81 -7.17 -47.45
N LEU A 17 -4.20 -6.92 -46.27
CA LEU A 17 -3.26 -5.85 -45.88
C LEU A 17 -3.83 -4.60 -45.17
N ALA A 18 -4.55 -4.82 -44.06
CA ALA A 18 -4.37 -3.94 -42.91
C ALA A 18 -3.03 -4.30 -42.25
N SER A 19 -1.92 -3.93 -42.90
CA SER A 19 -0.60 -4.06 -42.31
C SER A 19 -0.46 -2.93 -41.28
N CYS A 20 -0.59 -3.28 -39.99
CA CYS A 20 -0.23 -2.41 -38.89
C CYS A 20 1.25 -2.07 -39.03
N THR A 21 1.55 -0.90 -39.59
CA THR A 21 2.85 -0.25 -39.40
C THR A 21 2.89 0.22 -37.94
N SER A 22 3.47 -0.59 -37.06
CA SER A 22 4.02 -0.08 -35.81
C SER A 22 5.20 0.82 -36.14
N ALA A 23 5.16 2.06 -35.65
CA ALA A 23 6.28 2.99 -35.76
C ALA A 23 7.51 2.42 -35.03
N PRO A 24 8.73 2.51 -35.58
CA PRO A 24 9.93 2.08 -34.88
C PRO A 24 10.18 3.01 -33.68
N GLY A 25 10.14 2.47 -32.46
CA GLY A 25 10.56 3.20 -31.25
C GLY A 25 9.62 3.14 -30.05
N GLN A 26 8.43 2.54 -30.17
CA GLN A 26 7.57 2.31 -29.02
C GLN A 26 7.93 0.94 -28.40
N PRO A 27 8.39 0.87 -27.13
CA PRO A 27 8.51 -0.40 -26.43
C PRO A 27 7.13 -1.06 -26.44
N GLY A 28 7.01 -2.23 -27.06
CA GLY A 28 5.77 -3.00 -26.99
C GLY A 28 5.44 -3.28 -25.53
N GLU A 29 4.17 -3.15 -25.15
CA GLU A 29 3.72 -3.64 -23.85
C GLU A 29 4.16 -5.10 -23.71
N PRO A 30 4.72 -5.52 -22.57
CA PRO A 30 5.15 -6.89 -22.38
C PRO A 30 3.94 -7.83 -22.53
N VAL A 31 3.92 -8.58 -23.62
CA VAL A 31 2.90 -9.57 -23.94
C VAL A 31 3.23 -10.87 -23.21
N GLY A 32 2.49 -11.19 -22.15
CA GLY A 32 2.59 -12.46 -21.42
C GLY A 32 2.30 -12.31 -19.92
N LYS A 33 1.98 -13.43 -19.24
CA LYS A 33 1.94 -13.44 -17.77
C LYS A 33 3.34 -13.13 -17.25
N LYS A 34 3.49 -12.02 -16.53
CA LYS A 34 4.71 -11.74 -15.77
C LYS A 34 4.69 -12.61 -14.52
N SER A 35 5.73 -13.40 -14.31
CA SER A 35 5.90 -14.22 -13.11
C SER A 35 7.33 -14.08 -12.60
N ALA A 36 7.49 -14.04 -11.28
CA ALA A 36 8.76 -14.15 -10.60
C ALA A 36 8.74 -15.39 -9.71
N THR A 37 9.90 -16.06 -9.58
CA THR A 37 10.09 -17.15 -8.62
C THR A 37 11.06 -16.67 -7.56
N ILE A 38 10.58 -16.57 -6.32
CA ILE A 38 11.39 -16.23 -5.15
C ILE A 38 11.64 -17.52 -4.39
N LEU A 39 12.92 -17.81 -4.11
CA LEU A 39 13.30 -18.97 -3.31
C LEU A 39 13.29 -18.56 -1.84
N ILE A 40 12.44 -19.20 -1.05
CA ILE A 40 12.42 -19.10 0.41
C ILE A 40 13.05 -20.39 0.93
N SER A 41 14.12 -20.26 1.70
CA SER A 41 14.97 -21.39 2.09
C SER A 41 14.27 -22.38 3.05
N GLU A 42 13.28 -21.89 3.79
CA GLU A 42 12.54 -22.64 4.80
C GLU A 42 11.03 -22.36 4.68
N ASP A 43 10.22 -23.26 5.22
CA ASP A 43 8.76 -23.11 5.24
C ASP A 43 8.36 -22.05 6.29
N PRO A 44 7.63 -20.97 5.92
CA PRO A 44 7.16 -19.98 6.88
C PRO A 44 6.25 -20.62 7.93
N PRO A 45 6.50 -20.40 9.23
CA PRO A 45 5.70 -21.04 10.28
C PRO A 45 4.30 -20.44 10.44
N SER A 46 4.08 -19.22 9.94
CA SER A 46 2.84 -18.46 10.08
C SER A 46 2.68 -17.42 8.95
N PHE A 47 1.44 -16.96 8.76
CA PHE A 47 1.08 -15.84 7.88
C PHE A 47 0.37 -14.71 8.65
N ASN A 48 0.62 -14.63 9.95
CA ASN A 48 0.16 -13.54 10.79
C ASN A 48 1.38 -12.72 11.23
N PRO A 49 1.50 -11.43 10.81
CA PRO A 49 2.66 -10.60 11.10
C PRO A 49 2.86 -10.34 12.60
N LEU A 50 1.84 -10.55 13.43
CA LEU A 50 1.92 -10.27 14.87
C LEU A 50 2.62 -11.37 15.67
N VAL A 51 2.70 -12.59 15.13
CA VAL A 51 3.29 -13.76 15.79
C VAL A 51 4.48 -14.32 15.00
N THR A 52 5.09 -13.48 14.14
CA THR A 52 6.24 -13.89 13.35
C THR A 52 7.44 -14.16 14.24
N ASP A 53 8.15 -15.24 13.95
CA ASP A 53 9.30 -15.70 14.75
C ASP A 53 10.58 -15.82 13.90
N THR A 54 10.48 -15.64 12.58
CA THR A 54 11.63 -15.74 11.67
C THR A 54 11.69 -14.57 10.69
N GLY A 55 12.71 -14.56 9.82
CA GLY A 55 12.73 -13.63 8.68
C GLY A 55 11.95 -14.12 7.47
N TYR A 56 11.60 -15.41 7.38
CA TYR A 56 11.04 -16.02 6.17
C TYR A 56 9.54 -15.76 6.01
N ASP A 57 8.79 -15.76 7.11
CA ASP A 57 7.41 -15.30 7.22
C ASP A 57 7.29 -13.82 6.86
N TYR A 58 8.24 -12.98 7.31
CA TYR A 58 8.25 -11.56 6.93
C TYR A 58 8.35 -11.37 5.40
N LEU A 59 9.22 -12.12 4.71
CA LEU A 59 9.35 -12.07 3.25
C LEU A 59 8.06 -12.39 2.49
N VAL A 60 7.21 -13.26 3.04
CA VAL A 60 5.89 -13.54 2.43
C VAL A 60 4.88 -12.46 2.79
N MET A 61 4.89 -11.98 4.04
CA MET A 61 3.96 -10.95 4.50
C MET A 61 4.14 -9.63 3.77
N GLU A 62 5.37 -9.24 3.43
CA GLU A 62 5.66 -8.06 2.59
C GLU A 62 4.99 -8.11 1.21
N LEU A 63 4.59 -9.29 0.73
CA LEU A 63 3.89 -9.45 -0.55
C LEU A 63 2.37 -9.33 -0.44
N VAL A 64 1.80 -9.44 0.75
CA VAL A 64 0.34 -9.59 0.96
C VAL A 64 -0.26 -8.63 1.98
N LEU A 65 0.55 -8.01 2.83
CA LEU A 65 0.14 -7.02 3.82
C LEU A 65 0.92 -5.73 3.61
N LEU A 66 0.31 -4.63 4.03
CA LEU A 66 0.87 -3.28 3.96
C LEU A 66 0.95 -2.69 5.38
N GLY A 67 1.98 -1.90 5.65
CA GLY A 67 2.13 -1.09 6.85
C GLY A 67 1.62 0.35 6.65
N LEU A 68 1.57 1.13 7.73
CA LEU A 68 1.32 2.58 7.61
C LEU A 68 2.43 3.24 6.78
N THR A 69 3.65 2.78 6.99
CA THR A 69 4.89 3.18 6.34
C THR A 69 5.68 1.95 5.93
N ASP A 70 6.63 2.15 5.03
CA ASP A 70 7.62 1.13 4.67
C ASP A 70 8.96 1.80 4.30
N ILE A 71 10.02 1.02 4.13
CA ILE A 71 11.40 1.47 3.93
C ILE A 71 11.87 1.07 2.53
N ASP A 72 12.27 2.04 1.73
CA ASP A 72 12.79 1.78 0.39
C ASP A 72 14.19 1.10 0.41
N PRO A 73 14.70 0.59 -0.73
CA PRO A 73 16.02 -0.03 -0.79
C PRO A 73 17.20 0.88 -0.43
N ASN A 74 17.00 2.19 -0.30
CA ASN A 74 18.00 3.16 0.14
C ASN A 74 17.90 3.44 1.64
N GLY A 75 17.01 2.78 2.36
CA GLY A 75 16.75 2.99 3.78
C GLY A 75 15.88 4.20 4.07
N LYS A 76 15.14 4.71 3.09
CA LYS A 76 14.26 5.88 3.27
C LYS A 76 12.83 5.42 3.53
N VAL A 77 12.26 5.90 4.64
CA VAL A 77 10.84 5.70 4.94
C VAL A 77 9.96 6.42 3.91
N PHE A 78 8.92 5.73 3.43
CA PHE A 78 7.87 6.27 2.59
C PHE A 78 6.49 5.85 3.11
N ALA A 79 5.46 6.60 2.70
CA ALA A 79 4.08 6.33 3.10
C ALA A 79 3.51 5.19 2.25
N GLU A 80 2.94 4.17 2.89
CA GLU A 80 2.37 3.00 2.21
C GLU A 80 0.84 2.96 2.31
N LEU A 81 0.28 2.61 3.47
CA LEU A 81 -1.14 2.83 3.78
C LEU A 81 -1.43 4.27 4.19
N ALA A 82 -0.46 4.98 4.78
CA ALA A 82 -0.60 6.39 5.05
C ALA A 82 -0.67 7.17 3.72
N SER A 83 -1.50 8.22 3.66
CA SER A 83 -1.57 9.12 2.50
C SER A 83 -0.37 10.06 2.42
N GLU A 84 0.25 10.37 3.56
CA GLU A 84 1.45 11.17 3.72
C GLU A 84 2.16 10.78 5.03
N LEU A 85 3.47 11.01 5.13
CA LEU A 85 4.18 10.84 6.40
C LEU A 85 3.79 11.98 7.35
N PRO A 86 3.34 11.69 8.59
CA PRO A 86 3.12 12.73 9.58
C PRO A 86 4.45 13.32 10.01
N THR A 87 4.53 14.65 10.09
CA THR A 87 5.70 15.38 10.59
C THR A 87 5.27 16.56 11.46
N ILE A 88 6.22 17.19 12.15
CA ILE A 88 5.95 18.43 12.90
C ILE A 88 5.60 19.55 11.92
N GLU A 89 6.30 19.62 10.78
CA GLU A 89 6.15 20.67 9.77
C GLU A 89 4.76 20.65 9.10
N ASN A 90 4.18 19.47 8.87
CA ASN A 90 2.83 19.35 8.34
C ASN A 90 1.73 19.27 9.41
N GLY A 91 2.11 19.38 10.70
CA GLY A 91 1.19 19.31 11.84
C GLY A 91 0.66 17.92 12.14
N GLY A 92 1.16 16.88 11.48
CA GLY A 92 0.82 15.48 11.76
C GLY A 92 1.43 14.98 13.07
N VAL A 93 2.46 15.66 13.60
CA VAL A 93 3.07 15.37 14.89
C VAL A 93 2.97 16.57 15.82
N ILE A 94 2.41 16.35 17.00
CA ILE A 94 2.33 17.36 18.07
C ILE A 94 3.12 16.83 19.26
N VAL A 95 4.09 17.59 19.74
CA VAL A 95 4.92 17.28 20.91
C VAL A 95 4.53 18.19 22.06
N ASP A 96 4.22 17.61 23.21
CA ASP A 96 4.03 18.30 24.48
C ASP A 96 5.29 18.11 25.33
N GLU A 97 6.20 19.08 25.29
CA GLU A 97 7.46 19.03 26.03
C GLU A 97 7.27 19.11 27.54
N GLU A 98 6.19 19.75 28.02
CA GLU A 98 5.92 19.88 29.46
C GLU A 98 5.39 18.57 30.03
N ALA A 99 4.48 17.90 29.31
CA ALA A 99 3.98 16.58 29.68
C ALA A 99 4.94 15.44 29.32
N GLY A 100 5.92 15.70 28.44
CA GLY A 100 6.82 14.68 27.91
C GLY A 100 6.12 13.67 26.99
N ALA A 101 5.03 14.07 26.32
CA ALA A 101 4.15 13.23 25.53
C ALA A 101 4.07 13.70 24.07
N MET A 102 3.55 12.87 23.17
CA MET A 102 3.32 13.29 21.78
C MET A 102 2.10 12.61 21.16
N SER A 103 1.55 13.21 20.12
CA SER A 103 0.49 12.61 19.29
C SER A 103 0.88 12.62 17.83
N VAL A 104 0.50 11.56 17.12
CA VAL A 104 0.77 11.36 15.68
C VAL A 104 -0.53 11.07 14.96
N THR A 105 -0.88 11.93 14.00
CA THR A 105 -2.08 11.79 13.18
C THR A 105 -1.76 11.06 11.89
N TRP A 106 -2.35 9.90 11.69
CA TRP A 106 -2.22 9.11 10.47
C TRP A 106 -3.48 9.24 9.63
N LYS A 107 -3.31 9.78 8.43
CA LYS A 107 -4.35 9.78 7.39
C LYS A 107 -4.10 8.62 6.46
N LEU A 108 -5.12 7.84 6.17
CA LEU A 108 -5.07 6.66 5.32
C LEU A 108 -5.45 7.01 3.89
N ARG A 109 -4.81 6.36 2.92
CA ARG A 109 -5.24 6.39 1.53
C ARG A 109 -6.57 5.64 1.35
N GLN A 110 -7.41 6.11 0.44
CA GLN A 110 -8.80 5.63 0.29
C GLN A 110 -9.00 4.65 -0.87
N ASP A 111 -7.93 4.32 -1.60
CA ASP A 111 -7.92 3.44 -2.76
C ASP A 111 -7.49 2.00 -2.42
N VAL A 112 -7.29 1.70 -1.13
CA VAL A 112 -6.92 0.36 -0.66
C VAL A 112 -8.15 -0.43 -0.24
N LYS A 113 -8.16 -1.70 -0.64
CA LYS A 113 -9.16 -2.69 -0.27
C LYS A 113 -8.47 -3.96 0.17
N TRP A 114 -9.09 -4.65 1.10
CA TRP A 114 -8.77 -6.03 1.40
C TRP A 114 -9.05 -6.93 0.19
N ALA A 115 -8.45 -8.13 0.21
CA ALA A 115 -8.56 -9.09 -0.90
C ALA A 115 -10.01 -9.58 -1.14
N ASP A 116 -10.89 -9.46 -0.13
CA ASP A 116 -12.32 -9.75 -0.24
C ASP A 116 -13.15 -8.59 -0.83
N GLY A 117 -12.53 -7.42 -1.02
CA GLY A 117 -13.13 -6.24 -1.62
C GLY A 117 -13.64 -5.19 -0.63
N GLU A 118 -13.59 -5.47 0.68
CA GLU A 118 -13.93 -4.49 1.70
C GLU A 118 -12.88 -3.36 1.74
N PRO A 119 -13.29 -2.09 1.92
CA PRO A 119 -12.33 -0.99 2.04
C PRO A 119 -11.53 -1.10 3.34
N LEU A 120 -10.24 -0.77 3.27
CA LEU A 120 -9.42 -0.60 4.47
C LEU A 120 -9.79 0.71 5.16
N THR A 121 -9.91 0.70 6.48
CA THR A 121 -10.34 1.85 7.30
C THR A 121 -9.52 2.00 8.57
N ALA A 122 -9.72 3.12 9.27
CA ALA A 122 -9.18 3.39 10.60
C ALA A 122 -9.47 2.27 11.62
N LYS A 123 -10.58 1.54 11.46
CA LYS A 123 -10.95 0.43 12.35
C LYS A 123 -9.97 -0.74 12.24
N ASP A 124 -9.42 -0.98 11.06
CA ASP A 124 -8.45 -2.06 10.85
C ASP A 124 -7.14 -1.74 11.57
N VAL A 125 -6.70 -0.48 11.53
CA VAL A 125 -5.50 -0.01 12.24
C VAL A 125 -5.68 -0.13 13.76
N ILE A 126 -6.84 0.28 14.27
CA ILE A 126 -7.17 0.16 15.70
C ILE A 126 -7.24 -1.30 16.12
N PHE A 127 -7.90 -2.15 15.34
CA PHE A 127 -7.94 -3.59 15.58
C PHE A 127 -6.54 -4.20 15.66
N THR A 128 -5.65 -3.85 14.73
CA THR A 128 -4.27 -4.32 14.76
C THR A 128 -3.55 -3.88 16.02
N TRP A 129 -3.66 -2.60 16.42
CA TRP A 129 -3.09 -2.10 17.66
C TRP A 129 -3.65 -2.84 18.89
N GLU A 130 -4.96 -3.00 19.00
CA GLU A 130 -5.62 -3.73 20.10
C GLU A 130 -5.14 -5.18 20.18
N ALA A 131 -4.96 -5.84 19.04
CA ALA A 131 -4.44 -7.20 18.98
C ALA A 131 -3.00 -7.29 19.49
N ILE A 132 -2.15 -6.31 19.16
CA ILE A 132 -0.75 -6.26 19.62
C ILE A 132 -0.66 -5.95 21.11
N SER A 133 -1.47 -5.00 21.59
CA SER A 133 -1.47 -4.53 22.98
C SER A 133 -2.16 -5.49 23.94
N ASN A 134 -2.93 -6.47 23.45
CA ASN A 134 -3.60 -7.44 24.30
C ASN A 134 -2.60 -8.47 24.86
N PRO A 135 -2.38 -8.55 26.17
CA PRO A 135 -1.42 -9.51 26.74
C PRO A 135 -1.81 -10.97 26.52
N GLU A 136 -3.09 -11.27 26.22
CA GLU A 136 -3.56 -12.63 25.94
C GLU A 136 -3.17 -13.12 24.54
N THR A 137 -2.82 -12.23 23.60
CA THR A 137 -2.34 -12.65 22.26
C THR A 137 -0.90 -13.11 22.29
N GLY A 138 -0.14 -12.76 23.34
CA GLY A 138 1.27 -13.13 23.48
C GLY A 138 2.21 -12.41 22.50
N THR A 139 1.73 -11.35 21.85
CA THR A 139 2.48 -10.58 20.85
C THR A 139 3.08 -9.32 21.47
N TRP A 140 4.19 -8.84 20.90
CA TRP A 140 4.78 -7.57 21.30
C TRP A 140 5.54 -6.97 20.12
N MET A 141 5.47 -5.64 19.95
CA MET A 141 6.25 -4.92 18.96
C MET A 141 6.97 -3.72 19.60
N PRO A 142 8.16 -3.35 19.10
CA PRO A 142 8.86 -2.15 19.57
C PRO A 142 7.96 -0.92 19.57
N GLY A 143 7.99 -0.15 20.65
CA GLY A 143 7.23 1.09 20.79
C GLY A 143 5.79 0.92 21.26
N ILE A 144 5.22 -0.30 21.29
CA ILE A 144 3.83 -0.50 21.71
C ILE A 144 3.56 0.00 23.14
N ASP A 145 4.51 -0.21 24.05
CA ASP A 145 4.41 0.22 25.45
C ASP A 145 4.48 1.74 25.62
N SER A 146 4.91 2.46 24.57
CA SER A 146 4.92 3.93 24.57
C SER A 146 3.58 4.52 24.15
N ILE A 147 2.68 3.72 23.55
CA ILE A 147 1.37 4.17 23.09
C ILE A 147 0.37 4.13 24.24
N ALA A 148 -0.24 5.28 24.54
CA ALA A 148 -1.27 5.45 25.55
C ALA A 148 -2.67 5.15 24.99
N SER A 149 -2.96 5.59 23.76
CA SER A 149 -4.23 5.31 23.08
C SER A 149 -4.08 5.42 21.56
N VAL A 150 -4.95 4.73 20.83
CA VAL A 150 -5.19 4.96 19.40
C VAL A 150 -6.67 5.30 19.22
N GLU A 151 -6.93 6.46 18.63
CA GLU A 151 -8.28 7.03 18.54
C GLU A 151 -8.71 7.15 17.09
N GLN A 152 -9.96 6.76 16.82
CA GLN A 152 -10.59 7.00 15.53
C GLN A 152 -11.09 8.44 15.46
N VAL A 153 -10.63 9.21 14.48
CA VAL A 153 -11.16 10.55 14.18
C VAL A 153 -12.29 10.45 13.15
N ASP A 154 -12.05 9.70 12.08
CA ASP A 154 -13.02 9.37 11.03
C ASP A 154 -12.67 8.01 10.40
N ASP A 155 -13.33 7.63 9.30
CA ASP A 155 -13.11 6.32 8.65
C ASP A 155 -11.69 6.15 8.09
N TYR A 156 -10.93 7.22 7.88
CA TYR A 156 -9.60 7.20 7.26
C TYR A 156 -8.55 7.97 8.07
N THR A 157 -8.84 8.31 9.33
CA THR A 157 -7.92 9.07 10.17
C THR A 157 -7.87 8.47 11.57
N VAL A 158 -6.66 8.15 12.02
CA VAL A 158 -6.38 7.74 13.41
C VAL A 158 -5.37 8.68 14.06
N VAL A 159 -5.48 8.85 15.37
CA VAL A 159 -4.48 9.55 16.17
C VAL A 159 -3.88 8.56 17.15
N VAL A 160 -2.56 8.41 17.11
CA VAL A 160 -1.78 7.62 18.07
C VAL A 160 -1.22 8.57 19.11
N ASN A 161 -1.65 8.41 20.37
CA ASN A 161 -1.15 9.19 21.50
C ASN A 161 -0.09 8.39 22.22
N TYR A 162 1.08 8.97 22.41
CA TYR A 162 2.20 8.36 23.12
C TYR A 162 2.36 8.98 24.52
N ALA A 163 2.58 8.14 25.52
CA ALA A 163 2.86 8.53 26.90
C ALA A 163 4.27 9.10 27.10
N SER A 164 5.13 8.97 26.09
CA SER A 164 6.51 9.47 26.06
C SER A 164 6.85 9.99 24.67
N ILE A 165 7.88 10.82 24.57
CA ILE A 165 8.45 11.18 23.26
C ILE A 165 9.05 9.93 22.62
N TYR A 166 8.51 9.54 21.47
CA TYR A 166 8.92 8.36 20.72
C TYR A 166 9.42 8.76 19.31
N PRO A 167 10.73 8.98 19.12
CA PRO A 167 11.29 9.43 17.83
C PRO A 167 11.14 8.42 16.68
N SER A 168 10.97 7.14 17.01
CA SER A 168 10.86 6.05 16.03
C SER A 168 9.41 5.73 15.64
N TYR A 169 8.53 6.74 15.61
CA TYR A 169 7.10 6.55 15.29
C TYR A 169 6.82 6.23 13.81
N LEU A 170 7.81 6.41 12.93
CA LEU A 170 7.75 6.15 11.49
C LEU A 170 8.21 4.74 11.13
#